data_AF-A0A2P7TWS9-F1
#
_entry.id   AF-A0A2P7TWS9-F1
#
_cell.length_a   1.000
_cell.length_b   1.000
_cell.length_c   1.000
_cell.angle_alpha   90.00
_cell.angle_beta   90.00
_cell.angle_gamma   90.00
#
_symmetry.space_group_name_H-M   'P 1'
#
loop_
_entity.id
_entity.type
_entity.pdbx_description
1 polymer ?
#
loop_
_entity_poly.entity_id
_entity_poly.type
_entity_poly.pdbx_seq_one_letter_code
_entity_poly.pdbx_strand_id
1 'polypeptide(L)' 'NRNPDTFGADIKKMTSANLTLSEAQSSELFGLMPRQRLRTVQKDLFARLDQVPFIATAHHEQTGE' A
#
# COMPACT_ATOMS: atom_id res chain seq x y z
N ASN A 1 -5.61 7.79 -12.94
CA ASN A 1 -6.76 8.44 -12.27
C ASN A 1 -7.55 7.41 -11.47
N ARG A 2 -7.46 7.43 -10.15
CA ARG A 2 -8.25 6.57 -9.25
C ARG A 2 -9.44 7.38 -8.76
N ASN A 3 -10.68 6.91 -8.96
CA ASN A 3 -11.83 7.59 -8.36
C ASN A 3 -11.70 7.49 -6.82
N PRO A 4 -11.55 8.62 -6.09
CA PRO A 4 -11.44 8.62 -4.64
C PRO A 4 -12.60 7.92 -3.95
N ASP A 5 -13.80 8.02 -4.52
CA ASP A 5 -15.04 7.44 -3.97
C ASP A 5 -15.00 5.91 -3.97
N THR A 6 -14.17 5.30 -4.80
CA THR A 6 -14.08 3.84 -4.92
C THR A 6 -12.90 3.28 -4.12
N PHE A 7 -11.69 3.76 -4.39
CA PHE A 7 -10.49 3.26 -3.71
C PHE A 7 -10.47 3.67 -2.24
N GLY A 8 -10.90 4.89 -1.93
CA GLY A 8 -11.00 5.38 -0.54
C GLY A 8 -12.03 4.59 0.27
N ALA A 9 -13.17 4.22 -0.34
CA ALA A 9 -14.19 3.41 0.32
C ALA A 9 -13.68 2.01 0.67
N ASP A 10 -12.93 1.35 -0.23
CA ASP A 10 -12.36 0.03 0.06
C ASP A 10 -11.32 0.09 1.19
N ILE A 11 -10.46 1.11 1.19
CA ILE A 11 -9.47 1.33 2.27
C ILE A 11 -10.17 1.61 3.59
N LYS A 12 -11.20 2.47 3.59
CA LYS A 12 -12.00 2.74 4.79
C LYS A 12 -12.66 1.47 5.33
N LYS A 13 -13.21 0.63 4.45
CA LYS A 13 -13.80 -0.66 4.85
C LYS A 13 -12.75 -1.60 5.46
N MET A 14 -11.56 -1.68 4.87
CA MET A 14 -10.45 -2.49 5.36
C MET A 14 -9.99 -2.03 6.75
N THR A 15 -9.73 -0.74 6.93
CA THR A 15 -9.27 -0.19 8.21
C THR A 15 -10.34 -0.31 9.28
N SER A 16 -11.61 -0.09 8.94
CA SER A 16 -12.73 -0.30 9.87
C SER A 16 -12.88 -1.77 10.31
N ALA A 17 -12.40 -2.71 9.49
CA ALA A 17 -12.39 -4.14 9.81
C ALA A 17 -11.09 -4.60 10.50
N ASN A 18 -10.16 -3.69 10.81
CA ASN A 18 -8.84 -3.99 11.37
C ASN A 18 -8.00 -4.99 10.55
N LEU A 19 -8.12 -4.93 9.22
CA LEU A 19 -7.39 -5.81 8.32
C LEU A 19 -6.17 -5.11 7.72
N THR A 20 -5.10 -5.87 7.53
CA THR A 20 -3.99 -5.50 6.65
C THR A 20 -4.42 -5.57 5.18
N LEU A 21 -3.62 -4.96 4.29
CA LEU A 21 -3.81 -5.05 2.83
C LEU A 21 -3.80 -6.51 2.33
N SER A 22 -2.99 -7.38 2.94
CA SER A 22 -2.90 -8.79 2.58
C SER A 22 -4.13 -9.57 3.05
N GLU A 23 -4.58 -9.36 4.29
CA GLU A 23 -5.78 -10.04 4.82
C GLU A 23 -7.05 -9.60 4.09
N ALA A 24 -7.17 -8.32 3.74
CA ALA A 24 -8.34 -7.84 2.99
C ALA A 24 -8.43 -8.44 1.57
N GLN A 25 -7.30 -8.83 0.98
CA GLN A 25 -7.27 -9.50 -0.32
C GLN A 25 -7.72 -10.96 -0.27
N SER A 26 -7.56 -11.65 0.86
CA SER A 26 -8.04 -13.03 1.06
C SER A 26 -9.39 -13.09 1.78
N SER A 27 -9.81 -12.02 2.44
CA SER A 27 -11.04 -11.95 3.21
C SER A 27 -12.30 -12.01 2.34
N GLU A 28 -13.28 -12.80 2.76
CA GLU A 28 -14.63 -12.88 2.18
C GLU A 28 -15.43 -11.57 2.31
N LEU A 29 -14.99 -10.64 3.18
CA LEU A 29 -15.61 -9.31 3.32
C LEU A 29 -15.47 -8.46 2.05
N PHE A 30 -14.59 -8.83 1.13
CA PHE A 30 -14.31 -8.10 -0.10
C PHE A 30 -14.63 -8.97 -1.32
N GLY A 31 -15.42 -8.42 -2.24
CA GLY A 31 -15.62 -9.02 -3.56
C GLY A 31 -14.39 -8.84 -4.47
N LEU A 32 -14.44 -9.43 -5.66
CA LEU A 32 -13.33 -9.46 -6.63
C LEU A 32 -12.75 -8.06 -6.92
N MET A 33 -13.62 -7.09 -7.23
CA MET A 33 -13.17 -5.75 -7.62
C MET A 33 -12.52 -4.96 -6.47
N PRO A 34 -13.12 -4.88 -5.26
CA PRO A 34 -12.43 -4.33 -4.09
C PRO A 34 -11.07 -4.98 -3.81
N ARG A 35 -10.95 -6.31 -3.89
CA ARG A 35 -9.67 -7.02 -3.71
C ARG A 35 -8.62 -6.57 -4.73
N GLN A 36 -9.00 -6.49 -6.01
CA GLN A 36 -8.10 -6.03 -7.07
C GLN A 36 -7.66 -4.56 -6.87
N ARG A 37 -8.56 -3.70 -6.40
CA ARG A 37 -8.24 -2.30 -6.11
C ARG A 37 -7.31 -2.17 -4.90
N LEU A 38 -7.54 -2.92 -3.83
CA LEU A 38 -6.64 -2.97 -2.67
C LEU A 38 -5.24 -3.49 -3.06
N ARG A 39 -5.17 -4.53 -3.90
CA ARG A 39 -3.90 -5.01 -4.48
C ARG A 39 -3.18 -3.92 -5.28
N THR A 40 -3.92 -3.16 -6.06
CA THR A 40 -3.38 -2.03 -6.84
C THR A 40 -2.87 -0.92 -5.90
N VAL A 41 -3.57 -0.65 -4.79
CA VAL A 41 -3.06 0.27 -3.75
C VAL A 41 -1.76 -0.23 -3.15
N GLN A 42 -1.70 -1.49 -2.74
CA GLN A 42 -0.50 -2.09 -2.14
C GLN A 42 0.70 -2.00 -3.08
N LYS A 43 0.53 -2.41 -4.34
CA LYS A 43 1.59 -2.37 -5.36
C LYS A 43 2.15 -0.96 -5.52
N ASP A 44 1.28 0.04 -5.70
CA ASP A 44 1.72 1.42 -5.93
C ASP A 44 2.34 2.04 -4.67
N LEU A 45 1.86 1.67 -3.48
CA LEU A 45 2.45 2.12 -2.22
C LEU A 45 3.87 1.58 -2.07
N PHE A 46 4.07 0.28 -2.27
CA PHE A 46 5.39 -0.34 -2.13
C PHE A 46 6.37 0.17 -3.18
N ALA A 47 5.94 0.30 -4.44
CA ALA A 47 6.78 0.89 -5.48
C ALA A 47 7.22 2.33 -5.18
N ARG A 48 6.42 3.10 -4.42
CA ARG A 48 6.83 4.44 -3.94
C ARG A 48 7.79 4.35 -2.76
N LEU A 49 7.55 3.43 -1.83
CA LEU A 49 8.44 3.22 -0.68
C LEU A 49 9.83 2.73 -1.13
N ASP A 50 9.91 1.90 -2.17
CA ASP A 50 11.17 1.45 -2.77
C ASP A 50 12.01 2.61 -3.33
N GLN A 51 11.38 3.73 -3.68
CA GLN A 51 12.05 4.94 -4.16
C GLN A 51 12.51 5.86 -3.02
N VAL A 52 12.06 5.62 -1.79
CA VAL A 52 12.46 6.42 -0.63
C VAL A 52 13.83 5.92 -0.15
N PRO A 53 14.89 6.74 -0.25
CA PRO A 53 16.21 6.35 0.25
C PRO A 53 16.13 6.06 1.75
N PHE A 54 16.69 4.93 2.17
CA PHE A 54 16.79 4.61 3.58
C PHE A 54 17.90 5.48 4.20
N ILE A 55 17.49 6.62 4.76
CA ILE A 55 18.38 7.63 5.36
C ILE A 55 19.31 7.05 6.43
N ALA A 56 18.91 5.98 7.13
CA ALA A 56 19.77 5.33 8.12
C ALA A 56 20.96 4.54 7.52
N THR A 57 20.92 4.17 6.24
CA THR A 57 22.10 3.60 5.53
C THR A 57 22.74 4.59 4.54
N ALA A 58 22.05 5.69 4.20
CA ALA A 58 22.52 6.67 3.23
C ALA A 58 23.73 7.51 3.69
N HIS A 59 23.97 7.62 5.01
CA HIS A 59 25.08 8.41 5.55
C HIS A 59 26.46 7.73 5.49
N HIS A 60 26.56 6.50 4.96
CA HIS A 60 27.81 5.75 4.97
C HIS A 60 28.71 5.93 3.73
N GLU A 61 28.28 6.66 2.71
CA GLU A 61 29.00 6.77 1.41
C GLU A 61 29.64 8.14 1.15
N GLN A 62 29.62 9.08 2.10
CA GLN A 62 30.27 10.38 1.96
C GLN A 62 31.36 10.59 3.03
N THR A 63 32.30 9.65 3.11
CA THR A 63 33.64 9.85 3.72
C THR A 63 34.61 8.86 3.07
N GLY A 64 34.89 9.08 1.79
CA GLY A 64 36.00 8.47 1.07
C GLY A 64 36.77 9.59 0.40
N GLU A 65 38.07 9.62 0.69
CA GLU A 65 39.09 10.66 0.45
C GLU A 65 39.22 11.18 -0.98
#